data_AF-A0A929X7L2-F1
#
_entry.id   AF-A0A929X7L2-F1
#
_cell.length_a   1.000
_cell.length_b   1.000
_cell.length_c   1.000
_cell.angle_alpha   90.00
_cell.angle_beta   90.00
_cell.angle_gamma   90.00
#
_symmetry.space_group_name_H-M   'P 1'
#
loop_
_entity.id
_entity.type
_entity.pdbx_description
1 polymer ?
#
loop_
_entity_poly.entity_id
_entity_poly.type
_entity_poly.pdbx_seq_one_letter_code
_entity_poly.pdbx_strand_id
1 'polypeptide(L)'
;MKLSSTLDYTDATDSVIVKGGTAHKVTIGNIAANKIDIDLGQTLGVTSFVDNGPAWLTANDIKLKISYITGTNEAPIDLRIAGGRDFKADITGSVKNDTINITKTNSIVGVENIKVSGDLGAGYDEYTLNTSNTGDSLRTIDLSGLRNVEKGTITLDALNAKNLISLKATGGEDTVTLQNNMLSETTIRNLDIDLGAGDDKITFGTLTASKTITVKGGAGGDEFVVTNAKTDADASKYVVISDASSGDKIKFGAVSGIQKIADSVVRDKTTLKEAINAALGVAGADDVNKVSYFTYGNDTYVVHNAATGSTTLTANDHLVKLAGVRADDIIATYDTTQGTFNIN
;
A
#
# COMPACT_ATOMS: atom_id res chain seq x y z
N MET A 1 -3.23 33.32 18.89
CA MET A 1 -3.47 33.80 17.51
C MET A 1 -4.39 32.80 16.83
N LYS A 2 -5.45 33.25 16.15
CA LYS A 2 -6.31 32.38 15.33
C LYS A 2 -6.08 32.78 13.87
N LEU A 3 -5.72 31.82 13.03
CA LEU A 3 -5.47 32.02 11.60
C LEU A 3 -6.49 31.19 10.81
N SER A 4 -7.29 31.85 9.97
CA SER A 4 -8.21 31.21 9.02
C SER A 4 -8.28 32.02 7.74
N SER A 5 -8.23 31.36 6.58
CA SER A 5 -8.41 32.00 5.27
C SER A 5 -9.16 31.07 4.32
N THR A 6 -10.24 31.60 3.74
CA THR A 6 -11.09 30.93 2.74
C THR A 6 -11.00 31.76 1.46
N LEU A 7 -10.04 31.48 0.58
CA LEU A 7 -9.92 32.16 -0.71
C LEU A 7 -9.92 31.15 -1.85
N ASP A 8 -10.63 31.52 -2.93
CA ASP A 8 -10.82 30.73 -4.15
C ASP A 8 -9.52 30.58 -4.93
N TYR A 9 -9.29 29.36 -5.41
CA TYR A 9 -8.10 28.93 -6.15
C TYR A 9 -7.99 29.68 -7.48
N THR A 10 -7.11 30.68 -7.56
CA THR A 10 -6.67 31.26 -8.83
C THR A 10 -5.15 31.13 -8.91
N ASP A 11 -4.61 30.83 -10.11
CA ASP A 11 -3.21 30.49 -10.40
C ASP A 11 -2.16 31.60 -10.09
N ALA A 12 -2.53 32.60 -9.29
CA ALA A 12 -1.58 33.51 -8.67
C ALA A 12 -0.91 32.84 -7.45
N THR A 13 0.30 33.29 -7.11
CA THR A 13 1.22 32.81 -6.07
C THR A 13 0.65 32.90 -4.64
N ASP A 14 -0.43 32.18 -4.34
CA ASP A 14 -1.03 32.19 -3.02
C ASP A 14 -0.20 31.31 -2.07
N SER A 15 0.56 31.95 -1.19
CA SER A 15 1.39 31.25 -0.21
C SER A 15 1.07 31.74 1.19
N VAL A 16 0.79 30.82 2.10
CA VAL A 16 0.60 31.11 3.52
C VAL A 16 1.85 30.68 4.28
N ILE A 17 2.46 31.63 4.99
CA ILE A 17 3.60 31.38 5.87
C ILE A 17 3.21 31.73 7.31
N VAL A 18 3.35 30.76 8.21
CA VAL A 18 3.11 30.95 9.64
C VAL A 18 4.37 30.56 10.39
N LYS A 19 4.92 31.48 11.18
CA LYS A 19 6.05 31.21 12.08
C LYS A 19 5.59 31.41 13.53
N GLY A 20 5.71 30.36 14.34
CA GLY A 20 5.42 30.39 15.77
C GLY A 20 6.54 31.05 16.55
N GLY A 21 6.18 31.80 17.60
CA GLY A 21 7.10 32.25 18.65
C GLY A 21 6.91 31.44 19.93
N THR A 22 7.38 31.94 21.07
CA THR A 22 7.22 31.32 22.40
C THR A 22 5.78 31.42 22.96
N ALA A 23 4.78 31.18 22.11
CA ALA A 23 3.38 31.24 22.50
C ALA A 23 2.99 30.02 23.36
N HIS A 24 2.09 30.24 24.33
CA HIS A 24 1.55 29.18 25.19
C HIS A 24 0.40 28.36 24.54
N LYS A 25 -0.19 28.83 23.43
CA LYS A 25 -1.17 28.08 22.63
C LYS A 25 -1.28 28.67 21.21
N VAL A 26 -1.25 27.81 20.20
CA VAL A 26 -1.51 28.16 18.79
C VAL A 26 -2.68 27.32 18.28
N THR A 27 -3.65 27.98 17.64
CA THR A 27 -4.77 27.31 16.98
C THR A 27 -4.72 27.62 15.49
N ILE A 28 -4.61 26.57 14.69
CA ILE A 28 -4.65 26.61 13.24
C ILE A 28 -6.06 26.22 12.79
N GLY A 29 -6.72 27.12 12.07
CA GLY A 29 -8.00 26.84 11.43
C GLY A 29 -7.81 26.35 10.00
N ASN A 30 -8.87 26.47 9.20
CA ASN A 30 -8.84 26.07 7.80
C ASN A 30 -7.95 27.01 6.98
N ILE A 31 -7.04 26.42 6.20
CA ILE A 31 -6.15 27.15 5.30
C ILE A 31 -6.22 26.51 3.92
N ALA A 32 -6.63 27.29 2.92
CA ALA A 32 -6.45 26.96 1.51
C ALA A 32 -5.39 27.89 0.91
N ALA A 33 -4.44 27.33 0.18
CA ALA A 33 -3.44 28.09 -0.57
C ALA A 33 -2.81 27.24 -1.68
N ASN A 34 -2.04 27.87 -2.57
CA ASN A 34 -1.18 27.13 -3.49
C ASN A 34 -0.02 26.45 -2.75
N LYS A 35 0.54 27.13 -1.74
CA LYS A 35 1.61 26.62 -0.89
C LYS A 35 1.37 27.01 0.58
N ILE A 36 1.61 26.08 1.50
CA ILE A 36 1.51 26.31 2.94
C ILE A 36 2.88 26.00 3.57
N ASP A 37 3.42 26.93 4.35
CA ASP A 37 4.65 26.77 5.14
C ASP A 37 4.37 27.20 6.58
N ILE A 38 4.14 26.22 7.46
CA ILE A 38 3.85 26.44 8.87
C ILE A 38 5.02 25.88 9.67
N ASP A 39 5.67 26.72 10.46
CA ASP A 39 6.71 26.32 11.41
C ASP A 39 6.36 26.82 12.80
N LEU A 40 5.92 25.88 13.64
CA LEU A 40 5.54 26.08 15.04
C LEU A 40 6.55 25.42 15.99
N GLY A 41 7.74 25.02 15.50
CA GLY A 41 8.70 24.25 16.30
C GLY A 41 9.22 24.96 17.55
N GLN A 42 9.11 26.28 17.63
CA GLN A 42 9.47 27.09 18.81
C GLN A 42 8.30 27.36 19.76
N THR A 43 7.10 26.88 19.43
CA THR A 43 5.91 27.06 20.26
C THR A 43 6.05 26.17 21.49
N LEU A 44 6.08 26.78 22.68
CA LEU A 44 6.27 26.05 23.94
C LEU A 44 4.97 25.44 24.48
N GLY A 45 3.82 25.93 24.01
CA GLY A 45 2.51 25.41 24.41
C GLY A 45 1.73 24.76 23.27
N VAL A 46 0.48 24.37 23.57
CA VAL A 46 -0.32 23.45 22.75
C VAL A 46 -0.55 23.96 21.32
N THR A 47 -0.31 23.09 20.34
CA THR A 47 -0.74 23.29 18.95
C THR A 47 -2.05 22.54 18.70
N SER A 48 -3.05 23.23 18.16
CA SER A 48 -4.39 22.66 17.93
C SER A 48 -4.86 22.94 16.50
N PHE A 49 -5.27 21.89 15.80
CA PHE A 49 -5.89 21.93 14.47
C PHE A 49 -7.41 21.82 14.59
N VAL A 50 -8.02 22.75 15.30
CA VAL A 50 -9.48 22.79 15.53
C VAL A 50 -9.98 24.22 15.34
N ASP A 51 -10.96 24.40 14.44
CA ASP A 51 -11.72 25.65 14.30
C ASP A 51 -13.22 25.37 14.16
N ASN A 52 -13.93 25.32 15.29
CA ASN A 52 -15.34 24.92 15.35
C ASN A 52 -15.62 23.55 14.67
N GLY A 53 -14.61 22.67 14.69
CA GLY A 53 -14.57 21.38 13.97
C GLY A 53 -13.12 21.03 13.57
N PRO A 54 -12.90 19.87 12.92
CA PRO A 54 -11.58 19.50 12.38
C PRO A 54 -11.07 20.57 11.41
N ALA A 55 -9.84 21.06 11.64
CA ALA A 55 -9.20 22.00 10.73
C ALA A 55 -8.43 21.26 9.62
N TRP A 56 -8.30 21.90 8.47
CA TRP A 56 -7.62 21.31 7.31
C TRP A 56 -6.67 22.29 6.61
N LEU A 57 -5.67 21.71 5.95
CA LEU A 57 -4.70 22.40 5.08
C LEU A 57 -4.88 21.92 3.65
N THR A 58 -5.47 22.74 2.77
CA THR A 58 -5.65 22.42 1.35
C THR A 58 -4.57 23.12 0.52
N ALA A 59 -3.63 22.35 -0.02
CA ALA A 59 -2.60 22.83 -0.93
C ALA A 59 -1.98 21.64 -1.69
N ASN A 60 -1.11 21.93 -2.65
CA ASN A 60 -0.28 20.90 -3.30
C ASN A 60 1.18 20.93 -2.82
N ASP A 61 1.58 21.94 -2.05
CA ASP A 61 2.90 22.06 -1.43
C ASP A 61 2.70 22.45 0.04
N ILE A 62 2.89 21.51 0.96
CA ILE A 62 2.72 21.72 2.39
C ILE A 62 4.06 21.46 3.09
N LYS A 63 4.54 22.43 3.86
CA LYS A 63 5.56 22.23 4.88
C LYS A 63 4.92 22.50 6.22
N LEU A 64 4.95 21.52 7.10
CA LEU A 64 4.37 21.62 8.42
C LEU A 64 5.38 21.15 9.46
N LYS A 65 5.73 22.02 10.38
CA LYS A 65 6.47 21.67 11.58
C LYS A 65 5.64 22.05 12.79
N ILE A 66 5.18 21.06 13.55
CA ILE A 66 4.39 21.31 14.75
C ILE A 66 5.28 21.59 15.96
N SER A 67 4.67 21.98 17.08
CA SER A 67 5.40 22.11 18.35
C SER A 67 5.94 20.75 18.77
N TYR A 68 7.25 20.69 19.01
CA TYR A 68 7.94 19.47 19.43
C TYR A 68 7.38 18.90 20.74
N ILE A 69 6.92 19.74 21.68
CA ILE A 69 6.69 19.31 23.08
C ILE A 69 5.22 18.92 23.35
N THR A 70 4.28 19.64 22.77
CA THR A 70 2.86 19.53 23.18
C THR A 70 2.02 18.66 22.27
N GLY A 71 2.51 18.33 21.07
CA GLY A 71 1.77 17.58 20.05
C GLY A 71 0.47 18.22 19.60
N THR A 72 -0.32 17.43 18.86
CA THR A 72 -1.73 17.72 18.58
C THR A 72 -2.60 17.15 19.69
N ASN A 73 -3.46 17.98 20.27
CA ASN A 73 -4.14 17.59 21.51
C ASN A 73 -5.44 16.79 21.35
N GLU A 74 -5.97 16.53 20.15
CA GLU A 74 -7.34 15.95 20.04
C GLU A 74 -7.79 15.51 18.63
N ALA A 75 -7.18 16.00 17.55
CA ALA A 75 -7.69 15.80 16.19
C ALA A 75 -6.57 15.50 15.18
N PRO A 76 -6.83 14.64 14.17
CA PRO A 76 -5.91 14.44 13.07
C PRO A 76 -5.57 15.74 12.34
N ILE A 77 -4.36 15.78 11.79
CA ILE A 77 -3.94 16.83 10.87
C ILE A 77 -4.45 16.45 9.48
N ASP A 78 -5.51 17.12 9.02
CA ASP A 78 -6.06 16.90 7.69
C ASP A 78 -5.29 17.69 6.63
N LEU A 79 -4.50 16.98 5.82
CA LEU A 79 -3.87 17.47 4.61
C LEU A 79 -4.75 17.14 3.41
N ARG A 80 -5.14 18.17 2.66
CA ARG A 80 -6.05 18.03 1.53
C ARG A 80 -5.35 18.37 0.23
N ILE A 81 -5.41 17.44 -0.71
CA ILE A 81 -4.85 17.60 -2.05
C ILE A 81 -5.73 18.58 -2.82
N ALA A 82 -5.13 19.66 -3.33
CA ALA A 82 -5.86 20.70 -4.05
C ALA A 82 -6.18 20.31 -5.51
N GLY A 83 -5.34 19.48 -6.14
CA GLY A 83 -5.51 19.07 -7.54
C GLY A 83 -4.78 19.97 -8.54
N GLY A 84 -4.89 19.66 -9.83
CA GLY A 84 -4.29 20.40 -10.95
C GLY A 84 -2.78 20.16 -11.14
N ARG A 85 -2.09 19.63 -10.13
CA ARG A 85 -0.67 19.27 -10.15
C ARG A 85 -0.34 18.29 -9.03
N ASP A 86 0.90 17.83 -8.99
CA ASP A 86 1.42 16.91 -7.97
C ASP A 86 1.30 17.46 -6.55
N PHE A 87 0.99 16.57 -5.61
CA PHE A 87 0.93 16.84 -4.18
C PHE A 87 2.25 16.48 -3.51
N LYS A 88 2.78 17.40 -2.72
CA LYS A 88 3.90 17.14 -1.82
C LYS A 88 3.67 17.71 -0.43
N ALA A 89 4.01 16.93 0.59
CA ALA A 89 4.03 17.37 1.98
C ALA A 89 5.33 16.98 2.69
N ASP A 90 5.87 17.88 3.51
CA ASP A 90 6.99 17.65 4.41
C ASP A 90 6.54 17.97 5.84
N ILE A 91 6.48 16.96 6.69
CA ILE A 91 5.85 17.03 8.02
C ILE A 91 6.88 16.71 9.09
N THR A 92 7.09 17.64 10.01
CA THR A 92 7.76 17.38 11.28
C THR A 92 6.73 17.35 12.38
N GLY A 93 6.53 16.17 12.97
CA GLY A 93 5.63 15.91 14.09
C GLY A 93 6.23 16.31 15.45
N SER A 94 5.71 15.72 16.51
CA SER A 94 5.98 16.06 17.90
C SER A 94 6.58 14.88 18.68
N VAL A 95 6.67 15.02 20.00
CA VAL A 95 6.98 13.89 20.91
C VAL A 95 5.72 13.19 21.45
N LYS A 96 4.55 13.50 20.87
CA LYS A 96 3.26 12.89 21.18
C LYS A 96 2.77 12.17 19.92
N ASN A 97 1.80 11.30 20.13
CA ASN A 97 1.06 10.67 19.04
C ASN A 97 0.50 11.72 18.08
N ASP A 98 0.85 11.58 16.81
CA ASP A 98 0.40 12.42 15.71
C ASP A 98 -0.35 11.57 14.68
N THR A 99 -1.53 12.04 14.27
CA THR A 99 -2.33 11.38 13.24
C THR A 99 -2.42 12.27 12.01
N ILE A 100 -1.99 11.78 10.85
CA ILE A 100 -2.04 12.51 9.59
C ILE A 100 -3.09 11.92 8.65
N ASN A 101 -4.03 12.73 8.19
CA ASN A 101 -5.00 12.34 7.17
C ASN A 101 -4.67 13.03 5.85
N ILE A 102 -4.30 12.26 4.83
CA ILE A 102 -4.08 12.75 3.47
C ILE A 102 -5.31 12.41 2.64
N THR A 103 -6.08 13.45 2.30
CA THR A 103 -7.41 13.31 1.69
C THR A 103 -7.63 14.34 0.59
N LYS A 104 -8.87 14.45 0.12
CA LYS A 104 -9.36 15.55 -0.70
C LYS A 104 -10.78 15.92 -0.26
N THR A 105 -11.34 17.02 -0.76
CA THR A 105 -12.75 17.36 -0.53
C THR A 105 -13.65 17.03 -1.72
N ASN A 106 -13.22 17.34 -2.94
CA ASN A 106 -14.00 17.14 -4.18
C ASN A 106 -13.27 16.26 -5.18
N SER A 107 -13.90 15.91 -6.30
CA SER A 107 -13.17 15.28 -7.39
C SER A 107 -12.10 16.23 -7.89
N ILE A 108 -10.86 15.75 -7.95
CA ILE A 108 -9.71 16.50 -8.44
C ILE A 108 -9.14 15.81 -9.67
N VAL A 109 -8.47 16.57 -10.53
CA VAL A 109 -7.85 16.09 -11.77
C VAL A 109 -6.41 16.59 -11.83
N GLY A 110 -5.55 15.92 -12.61
CA GLY A 110 -4.20 16.41 -12.89
C GLY A 110 -3.18 16.19 -11.77
N VAL A 111 -3.48 15.32 -10.80
CA VAL A 111 -2.48 14.84 -9.82
C VAL A 111 -1.84 13.59 -10.41
N GLU A 112 -0.54 13.64 -10.70
CA GLU A 112 0.21 12.47 -11.16
C GLU A 112 1.01 11.81 -10.04
N ASN A 113 1.50 12.62 -9.11
CA ASN A 113 2.35 12.16 -8.01
C ASN A 113 1.85 12.68 -6.66
N ILE A 114 1.82 11.77 -5.67
CA ILE A 114 1.62 12.09 -4.26
C ILE A 114 2.90 11.73 -3.52
N LYS A 115 3.54 12.71 -2.89
CA LYS A 115 4.75 12.49 -2.07
C LYS A 115 4.56 13.06 -0.67
N VAL A 116 4.75 12.25 0.35
CA VAL A 116 4.76 12.74 1.74
C VAL A 116 6.04 12.26 2.41
N SER A 117 6.71 13.17 3.08
CA SER A 117 7.96 12.90 3.77
C SER A 117 8.04 13.65 5.09
N GLY A 118 9.09 13.36 5.85
CA GLY A 118 9.41 14.06 7.08
C GLY A 118 9.64 13.07 8.21
N ASP A 119 9.38 13.53 9.43
CA ASP A 119 9.65 12.80 10.67
C ASP A 119 8.56 13.16 11.67
N LEU A 120 7.69 12.21 12.01
CA LEU A 120 6.61 12.45 12.96
C LEU A 120 7.09 12.51 14.42
N GLY A 121 8.37 12.21 14.64
CA GLY A 121 9.04 12.38 15.91
C GLY A 121 8.96 11.14 16.78
N ALA A 122 8.52 11.31 18.02
CA ALA A 122 8.34 10.19 18.94
C ALA A 122 6.87 10.11 19.32
N GLY A 123 6.35 8.92 19.51
CA GLY A 123 4.93 8.78 19.80
C GLY A 123 4.44 7.43 19.35
N TYR A 124 3.13 7.34 19.18
CA TYR A 124 2.49 6.33 18.36
C TYR A 124 1.75 7.08 17.26
N ASP A 125 2.42 7.21 16.13
CA ASP A 125 2.09 8.06 15.01
C ASP A 125 1.48 7.25 13.88
N GLU A 126 0.42 7.80 13.29
CA GLU A 126 -0.39 7.11 12.30
C GLU A 126 -0.64 8.00 11.09
N TYR A 127 -0.83 7.38 9.93
CA TYR A 127 -1.36 8.10 8.77
C TYR A 127 -2.46 7.32 8.05
N THR A 128 -3.31 8.06 7.36
CA THR A 128 -4.24 7.53 6.37
C THR A 128 -4.08 8.29 5.06
N LEU A 129 -3.90 7.58 3.95
CA LEU A 129 -4.02 8.11 2.60
C LEU A 129 -5.29 7.57 1.95
N ASN A 130 -6.21 8.47 1.60
CA ASN A 130 -7.38 8.15 0.80
C ASN A 130 -7.35 8.93 -0.51
N THR A 131 -7.15 8.20 -1.60
CA THR A 131 -7.05 8.77 -2.95
C THR A 131 -8.38 8.82 -3.70
N SER A 132 -9.50 8.51 -3.04
CA SER A 132 -10.84 8.57 -3.65
C SER A 132 -11.02 9.87 -4.45
N ASN A 133 -11.56 9.78 -5.67
CA ASN A 133 -11.74 10.85 -6.66
C ASN A 133 -10.50 11.71 -6.98
N THR A 134 -9.29 11.14 -6.93
CA THR A 134 -8.06 11.77 -7.50
C THR A 134 -7.98 11.68 -9.02
N GLY A 135 -8.94 11.00 -9.66
CA GLY A 135 -9.00 10.80 -11.10
C GLY A 135 -8.12 9.64 -11.57
N ASP A 136 -7.96 9.52 -12.89
CA ASP A 136 -7.15 8.49 -13.52
C ASP A 136 -5.71 8.96 -13.80
N SER A 137 -5.33 10.19 -13.47
CA SER A 137 -3.96 10.69 -13.74
C SER A 137 -2.90 10.16 -12.76
N LEU A 138 -3.28 9.60 -11.61
CA LEU A 138 -2.34 9.20 -10.57
C LEU A 138 -1.42 8.06 -11.03
N ARG A 139 -0.11 8.30 -10.96
CA ARG A 139 0.95 7.37 -11.40
C ARG A 139 1.79 6.89 -10.24
N THR A 140 2.10 7.75 -9.27
CA THR A 140 2.96 7.38 -8.14
C THR A 140 2.42 7.86 -6.80
N ILE A 141 2.64 7.03 -5.78
CA ILE A 141 2.50 7.36 -4.37
C ILE A 141 3.83 7.05 -3.71
N ASP A 142 4.44 8.02 -3.03
CA ASP A 142 5.71 7.86 -2.33
C ASP A 142 5.61 8.43 -0.90
N LEU A 143 5.38 7.54 0.06
CA LEU A 143 5.36 7.84 1.50
C LEU A 143 6.63 7.33 2.20
N SER A 144 7.57 6.73 1.46
CA SER A 144 8.80 6.13 2.01
C SER A 144 9.72 7.11 2.74
N GLY A 145 9.51 8.40 2.51
CA GLY A 145 10.24 9.47 3.18
C GLY A 145 9.64 9.91 4.53
N LEU A 146 8.47 9.40 4.91
CA LEU A 146 7.81 9.72 6.18
C LEU A 146 8.25 8.72 7.24
N ARG A 147 8.98 9.22 8.25
CA ARG A 147 9.63 8.40 9.28
C ARG A 147 8.90 8.49 10.61
N ASN A 148 9.22 7.52 11.48
CA ASN A 148 8.62 7.35 12.80
C ASN A 148 7.09 7.28 12.67
N VAL A 149 6.65 6.34 11.84
CA VAL A 149 5.26 5.99 11.65
C VAL A 149 5.11 4.60 12.23
N GLU A 150 4.14 4.41 13.11
CA GLU A 150 3.82 3.11 13.68
C GLU A 150 2.83 2.37 12.79
N LYS A 151 1.84 3.09 12.23
CA LYS A 151 0.81 2.52 11.35
C LYS A 151 0.39 3.41 10.19
N GLY A 152 0.08 2.76 9.08
CA GLY A 152 -0.48 3.41 7.92
C GLY A 152 -1.66 2.69 7.30
N THR A 153 -2.51 3.44 6.61
CA THR A 153 -3.57 2.87 5.78
C THR A 153 -3.63 3.61 4.44
N ILE A 154 -3.56 2.86 3.33
CA ILE A 154 -3.67 3.38 1.97
C ILE A 154 -4.89 2.77 1.29
N THR A 155 -5.85 3.63 0.95
CA THR A 155 -7.03 3.28 0.16
C THR A 155 -6.97 3.95 -1.21
N LEU A 156 -7.03 3.12 -2.25
CA LEU A 156 -6.99 3.55 -3.65
C LEU A 156 -8.37 3.89 -4.22
N ASP A 157 -8.47 4.91 -5.06
CA ASP A 157 -9.65 5.13 -5.91
C ASP A 157 -9.74 4.09 -7.02
N ALA A 158 -10.96 3.76 -7.44
CA ALA A 158 -11.17 2.83 -8.55
C ALA A 158 -10.53 3.30 -9.86
N LEU A 159 -10.44 4.62 -10.11
CA LEU A 159 -9.79 5.17 -11.29
C LEU A 159 -8.25 5.09 -11.21
N ASN A 160 -7.67 5.05 -10.01
CA ASN A 160 -6.21 4.90 -9.86
C ASN A 160 -5.73 3.54 -10.37
N ALA A 161 -6.61 2.54 -10.38
CA ALA A 161 -6.36 1.22 -10.97
C ALA A 161 -5.94 1.31 -12.45
N LYS A 162 -6.21 2.41 -13.15
CA LYS A 162 -5.87 2.56 -14.57
C LYS A 162 -4.39 2.85 -14.82
N ASN A 163 -3.77 3.70 -13.99
CA ASN A 163 -2.50 4.34 -14.33
C ASN A 163 -1.43 4.31 -13.22
N LEU A 164 -1.75 3.81 -12.02
CA LEU A 164 -0.76 3.67 -10.95
C LEU A 164 0.35 2.69 -11.38
N ILE A 165 1.60 3.12 -11.25
CA ILE A 165 2.79 2.32 -11.58
C ILE A 165 3.70 2.08 -10.37
N SER A 166 3.60 2.92 -9.34
CA SER A 166 4.42 2.77 -8.14
C SER A 166 3.69 3.21 -6.89
N LEU A 167 3.78 2.40 -5.84
CA LEU A 167 3.34 2.74 -4.50
C LEU A 167 4.47 2.40 -3.53
N LYS A 168 4.86 3.37 -2.71
CA LYS A 168 5.78 3.14 -1.59
C LYS A 168 5.11 3.58 -0.31
N ALA A 169 4.93 2.66 0.63
CA ALA A 169 4.44 2.97 1.96
C ALA A 169 5.61 3.36 2.88
N THR A 170 5.43 3.32 4.19
CA THR A 170 6.36 3.84 5.20
C THR A 170 7.29 2.74 5.72
N GLY A 171 7.83 2.89 6.93
CA GLY A 171 8.57 1.82 7.61
C GLY A 171 7.85 1.32 8.86
N GLY A 172 6.56 1.63 9.00
CA GLY A 172 5.68 1.12 10.05
C GLY A 172 4.68 0.10 9.48
N GLU A 173 3.82 -0.47 10.33
CA GLU A 173 2.84 -1.47 9.89
C GLU A 173 1.79 -0.85 8.96
N ASP A 174 1.92 -1.11 7.66
CA ASP A 174 1.11 -0.51 6.61
C ASP A 174 0.02 -1.45 6.09
N THR A 175 -1.20 -0.94 5.97
CA THR A 175 -2.32 -1.66 5.31
C THR A 175 -2.65 -1.03 3.96
N VAL A 176 -2.49 -1.79 2.88
CA VAL A 176 -2.77 -1.38 1.50
C VAL A 176 -3.92 -2.20 0.92
N THR A 177 -4.92 -1.54 0.33
CA THR A 177 -5.99 -2.21 -0.42
C THR A 177 -5.96 -1.82 -1.89
N LEU A 178 -5.68 -2.79 -2.76
CA LEU A 178 -5.75 -2.63 -4.21
C LEU A 178 -7.17 -2.87 -4.71
N GLN A 179 -7.55 -2.12 -5.73
CA GLN A 179 -8.87 -2.22 -6.35
C GLN A 179 -8.93 -3.38 -7.37
N ASN A 180 -10.15 -3.73 -7.78
CA ASN A 180 -10.35 -4.72 -8.83
C ASN A 180 -9.84 -4.23 -10.18
N ASN A 181 -9.26 -5.14 -10.97
CA ASN A 181 -8.73 -4.89 -12.31
C ASN A 181 -7.70 -3.77 -12.31
N MET A 182 -6.76 -3.80 -11.36
CA MET A 182 -5.54 -2.99 -11.45
C MET A 182 -4.92 -3.20 -12.84
N LEU A 183 -4.44 -2.10 -13.43
CA LEU A 183 -3.83 -2.03 -14.75
C LEU A 183 -4.80 -2.35 -15.91
N SER A 184 -6.08 -2.00 -15.76
CA SER A 184 -7.15 -2.26 -16.74
C SER A 184 -7.01 -1.53 -18.08
N GLU A 185 -6.18 -0.48 -18.16
CA GLU A 185 -5.89 0.20 -19.41
C GLU A 185 -4.93 -0.60 -20.30
N THR A 186 -5.07 -0.41 -21.62
CA THR A 186 -4.35 -1.18 -22.64
C THR A 186 -2.84 -0.89 -22.67
N THR A 187 -2.38 0.20 -22.05
CA THR A 187 -0.94 0.49 -21.94
C THR A 187 -0.29 -0.52 -21.01
N ILE A 188 0.61 -1.37 -21.53
CA ILE A 188 1.39 -2.33 -20.72
C ILE A 188 2.21 -1.55 -19.70
N ARG A 189 1.75 -1.59 -18.45
CA ARG A 189 2.43 -1.01 -17.29
C ARG A 189 2.42 -2.10 -16.22
N ASN A 190 3.54 -2.21 -15.52
CA ASN A 190 3.62 -3.00 -14.30
C ASN A 190 3.35 -2.06 -13.11
N LEU A 191 2.87 -2.63 -12.01
CA LEU A 191 2.73 -1.94 -10.75
C LEU A 191 3.76 -2.50 -9.78
N ASP A 192 4.67 -1.64 -9.35
CA ASP A 192 5.66 -1.95 -8.33
C ASP A 192 5.23 -1.38 -6.97
N ILE A 193 5.20 -2.21 -5.94
CA ILE A 193 4.79 -1.83 -4.60
C ILE A 193 5.93 -2.15 -3.64
N ASP A 194 6.30 -1.20 -2.78
CA ASP A 194 7.24 -1.37 -1.67
C ASP A 194 6.50 -1.00 -0.38
N LEU A 195 6.19 -1.98 0.47
CA LEU A 195 5.45 -1.74 1.71
C LEU A 195 6.40 -1.20 2.80
N GLY A 196 7.62 -1.74 2.86
CA GLY A 196 8.76 -1.07 3.48
C GLY A 196 9.35 -1.87 4.63
N ALA A 197 9.04 -1.49 5.85
CA ALA A 197 9.37 -2.28 7.03
C ALA A 197 8.16 -2.26 7.96
N GLY A 198 8.08 -3.18 8.90
CA GLY A 198 6.88 -3.40 9.70
C GLY A 198 6.16 -4.66 9.23
N ASP A 199 5.21 -5.14 10.04
CA ASP A 199 4.37 -6.27 9.66
C ASP A 199 3.25 -5.76 8.74
N ASP A 200 3.53 -5.73 7.43
CA ASP A 200 2.66 -5.09 6.46
C ASP A 200 1.52 -6.01 5.99
N LYS A 201 0.46 -5.39 5.48
CA LYS A 201 -0.68 -6.11 4.89
C LYS A 201 -1.10 -5.51 3.57
N ILE A 202 -1.16 -6.34 2.54
CA ILE A 202 -1.71 -5.96 1.24
C ILE A 202 -2.88 -6.86 0.84
N THR A 203 -3.98 -6.24 0.46
CA THR A 203 -5.16 -6.92 -0.08
C THR A 203 -5.29 -6.66 -1.57
N PHE A 204 -5.29 -7.73 -2.37
CA PHE A 204 -5.41 -7.65 -3.81
C PHE A 204 -6.87 -7.73 -4.26
N GLY A 205 -7.22 -6.95 -5.29
CA GLY A 205 -8.44 -7.13 -6.07
C GLY A 205 -8.25 -8.16 -7.20
N THR A 206 -9.18 -8.17 -8.16
CA THR A 206 -9.05 -9.00 -9.38
C THR A 206 -7.87 -8.56 -10.26
N LEU A 207 -7.20 -9.52 -10.89
CA LEU A 207 -6.04 -9.28 -11.76
C LEU A 207 -6.43 -9.08 -13.23
N THR A 208 -5.64 -8.28 -13.94
CA THR A 208 -5.68 -8.09 -15.39
C THR A 208 -4.64 -8.99 -16.08
N ALA A 209 -5.03 -9.70 -17.14
CA ALA A 209 -4.15 -10.58 -17.91
C ALA A 209 -2.93 -9.85 -18.48
N SER A 210 -1.78 -10.54 -18.54
CA SER A 210 -0.53 -10.02 -19.12
C SER A 210 0.03 -8.74 -18.48
N LYS A 211 -0.39 -8.43 -17.25
CA LYS A 211 0.15 -7.35 -16.42
C LYS A 211 0.72 -7.94 -15.15
N THR A 212 1.75 -7.32 -14.60
CA THR A 212 2.39 -7.78 -13.37
C THR A 212 2.17 -6.77 -12.25
N ILE A 213 1.75 -7.28 -11.09
CA ILE A 213 1.82 -6.57 -9.81
C ILE A 213 2.95 -7.23 -9.03
N THR A 214 4.03 -6.47 -8.83
CA THR A 214 5.19 -6.89 -8.05
C THR A 214 5.15 -6.16 -6.71
N VAL A 215 5.18 -6.93 -5.63
CA VAL A 215 5.14 -6.42 -4.27
C VAL A 215 6.39 -6.85 -3.54
N LYS A 216 7.04 -5.86 -2.93
CA LYS A 216 8.08 -6.01 -1.94
C LYS A 216 7.44 -5.79 -0.58
N GLY A 217 7.37 -6.83 0.25
CA GLY A 217 6.87 -6.73 1.61
C GLY A 217 7.85 -5.92 2.45
N GLY A 218 9.11 -6.34 2.41
CA GLY A 218 10.21 -5.69 3.09
C GLY A 218 10.60 -6.43 4.36
N ALA A 219 10.86 -5.70 5.43
CA ALA A 219 11.26 -6.32 6.70
C ALA A 219 10.08 -6.42 7.64
N GLY A 220 9.68 -7.64 8.00
CA GLY A 220 8.53 -7.88 8.89
C GLY A 220 7.90 -9.22 8.55
N GLY A 221 6.81 -9.57 9.24
CA GLY A 221 5.98 -10.71 8.89
C GLY A 221 4.79 -10.30 8.05
N ASP A 222 4.98 -10.17 6.73
CA ASP A 222 4.01 -9.52 5.84
C ASP A 222 2.84 -10.44 5.44
N GLU A 223 1.63 -9.90 5.33
CA GLU A 223 0.43 -10.63 4.89
C GLU A 223 -0.03 -10.21 3.48
N PHE A 224 0.12 -11.13 2.52
CA PHE A 224 -0.33 -10.99 1.13
C PHE A 224 -1.70 -11.65 0.94
N VAL A 225 -2.78 -10.86 0.97
CA VAL A 225 -4.16 -11.34 0.86
C VAL A 225 -4.61 -11.41 -0.60
N VAL A 226 -4.55 -12.61 -1.16
CA VAL A 226 -4.78 -12.88 -2.60
C VAL A 226 -6.16 -13.47 -2.91
N THR A 227 -7.11 -13.44 -1.97
CA THR A 227 -8.45 -14.06 -2.09
C THR A 227 -9.25 -13.67 -3.33
N ASN A 228 -9.05 -12.46 -3.87
CA ASN A 228 -9.69 -12.01 -5.12
C ASN A 228 -8.76 -12.09 -6.35
N ALA A 229 -7.47 -12.31 -6.14
CA ALA A 229 -6.42 -12.31 -7.16
C ALA A 229 -6.32 -13.66 -7.87
N LYS A 230 -7.45 -14.11 -8.43
CA LYS A 230 -7.52 -15.36 -9.19
C LYS A 230 -6.69 -15.29 -10.47
N THR A 231 -6.08 -16.42 -10.84
CA THR A 231 -5.36 -16.57 -12.10
C THR A 231 -6.30 -16.92 -13.25
N ASP A 232 -5.76 -17.25 -14.42
CA ASP A 232 -6.50 -17.80 -15.56
C ASP A 232 -5.90 -19.14 -16.00
N ALA A 233 -6.58 -19.83 -16.92
CA ALA A 233 -6.14 -21.13 -17.43
C ALA A 233 -4.82 -21.07 -18.20
N ASP A 234 -4.31 -19.88 -18.52
CA ASP A 234 -3.05 -19.67 -19.23
C ASP A 234 -1.91 -19.24 -18.32
N ALA A 235 -2.16 -19.15 -17.00
CA ALA A 235 -1.23 -18.61 -16.02
C ALA A 235 -0.71 -17.21 -16.40
N SER A 236 -1.55 -16.41 -17.07
CA SER A 236 -1.15 -15.11 -17.63
C SER A 236 -1.25 -13.95 -16.63
N LYS A 237 -1.88 -14.20 -15.48
CA LYS A 237 -2.02 -13.24 -14.37
C LYS A 237 -1.75 -13.90 -13.03
N TYR A 238 -0.89 -13.30 -12.24
CA TYR A 238 -0.51 -13.75 -10.91
C TYR A 238 0.13 -12.60 -10.13
N VAL A 239 0.18 -12.75 -8.81
CA VAL A 239 0.91 -11.84 -7.93
C VAL A 239 2.39 -12.25 -7.90
N VAL A 240 3.29 -11.26 -7.92
CA VAL A 240 4.72 -11.49 -7.71
C VAL A 240 5.12 -10.87 -6.37
N ILE A 241 5.67 -11.69 -5.48
CA ILE A 241 6.33 -11.26 -4.24
C ILE A 241 7.83 -11.30 -4.51
N SER A 242 8.51 -10.15 -4.42
CA SER A 242 9.91 -10.02 -4.85
C SER A 242 10.95 -10.34 -3.78
N ASP A 243 10.56 -10.39 -2.52
CA ASP A 243 11.47 -10.53 -1.37
C ASP A 243 10.89 -11.41 -0.26
N ALA A 244 10.09 -12.42 -0.65
CA ALA A 244 9.46 -13.35 0.29
C ALA A 244 10.48 -13.91 1.29
N SER A 245 10.17 -13.79 2.58
CA SER A 245 11.07 -14.09 3.69
C SER A 245 10.36 -14.80 4.85
N SER A 246 11.12 -15.21 5.87
CA SER A 246 10.56 -15.87 7.06
C SER A 246 9.68 -14.90 7.84
N GLY A 247 8.46 -15.33 8.17
CA GLY A 247 7.42 -14.50 8.80
C GLY A 247 6.26 -14.20 7.85
N ASP A 248 6.51 -14.18 6.54
CA ASP A 248 5.52 -13.82 5.52
C ASP A 248 4.42 -14.86 5.35
N LYS A 249 3.24 -14.38 4.97
CA LYS A 249 2.02 -15.19 4.83
C LYS A 249 1.28 -14.83 3.55
N ILE A 250 0.81 -15.84 2.84
CA ILE A 250 -0.06 -15.69 1.68
C ILE A 250 -1.44 -16.20 2.05
N LYS A 251 -2.46 -15.33 2.03
CA LYS A 251 -3.83 -15.65 2.43
C LYS A 251 -4.70 -15.93 1.21
N PHE A 252 -5.15 -17.18 1.09
CA PHE A 252 -6.02 -17.67 0.01
C PHE A 252 -7.50 -17.75 0.42
N GLY A 253 -7.81 -17.62 1.71
CA GLY A 253 -9.16 -17.74 2.25
C GLY A 253 -9.39 -19.10 2.92
N ALA A 254 -9.48 -20.18 2.15
CA ALA A 254 -9.49 -21.54 2.67
C ALA A 254 -8.22 -22.27 2.23
N VAL A 255 -7.61 -23.05 3.13
CA VAL A 255 -6.46 -23.93 2.82
C VAL A 255 -6.68 -25.26 3.52
N SER A 256 -6.57 -26.37 2.79
CA SER A 256 -6.74 -27.74 3.33
C SER A 256 -5.41 -28.43 3.61
N GLY A 257 -4.33 -27.95 3.01
CA GLY A 257 -2.97 -28.43 3.24
C GLY A 257 -2.00 -27.95 2.18
N ILE A 258 -0.72 -28.25 2.39
CA ILE A 258 0.35 -27.90 1.45
C ILE A 258 1.02 -29.15 0.88
N GLN A 259 1.61 -29.01 -0.30
CA GLN A 259 2.45 -30.04 -0.91
C GLN A 259 3.57 -29.40 -1.71
N LYS A 260 4.81 -29.75 -1.36
CA LYS A 260 5.96 -29.45 -2.19
C LYS A 260 6.00 -30.41 -3.37
N ILE A 261 6.09 -29.89 -4.58
CA ILE A 261 6.22 -30.73 -5.78
C ILE A 261 7.70 -30.82 -6.13
N ALA A 262 8.16 -32.04 -6.40
CA ALA A 262 9.56 -32.29 -6.75
C ALA A 262 9.92 -31.60 -8.07
N ASP A 263 11.11 -30.98 -8.12
CA ASP A 263 11.61 -30.31 -9.32
C ASP A 263 11.58 -31.19 -10.57
N SER A 264 11.73 -32.53 -10.44
CA SER A 264 11.69 -33.46 -11.59
C SER A 264 10.33 -33.54 -12.29
N VAL A 265 9.24 -33.12 -11.63
CA VAL A 265 7.90 -33.10 -12.20
C VAL A 265 7.71 -31.90 -13.15
N VAL A 266 8.35 -30.78 -12.83
CA VAL A 266 8.03 -29.47 -13.41
C VAL A 266 9.18 -28.83 -14.22
N ARG A 267 10.45 -29.18 -13.94
CA ARG A 267 11.62 -28.48 -14.50
C ARG A 267 11.73 -28.56 -16.03
N ASP A 268 11.29 -29.66 -16.63
CA ASP A 268 11.46 -29.92 -18.07
C ASP A 268 10.25 -29.45 -18.89
N LYS A 269 9.30 -28.73 -18.27
CA LYS A 269 8.11 -28.22 -18.94
C LYS A 269 8.41 -26.95 -19.72
N THR A 270 7.82 -26.82 -20.91
CA THR A 270 8.15 -25.72 -21.82
C THR A 270 7.52 -24.40 -21.40
N THR A 271 6.39 -24.46 -20.71
CA THR A 271 5.67 -23.28 -20.20
C THR A 271 5.33 -23.42 -18.73
N LEU A 272 5.12 -22.28 -18.07
CA LEU A 272 4.63 -22.24 -16.68
C LEU A 272 3.29 -22.98 -16.53
N LYS A 273 2.38 -22.83 -17.49
CA LYS A 273 1.10 -23.56 -17.53
C LYS A 273 1.30 -25.07 -17.50
N GLU A 274 2.22 -25.59 -18.31
CA GLU A 274 2.55 -27.02 -18.32
C GLU A 274 3.18 -27.49 -17.01
N ALA A 275 4.02 -26.67 -16.38
CA ALA A 275 4.57 -26.93 -15.05
C ALA A 275 3.47 -27.03 -13.99
N ILE A 276 2.55 -26.06 -13.97
CA ILE A 276 1.41 -26.05 -13.03
C ILE A 276 0.51 -27.28 -13.23
N ASN A 277 0.13 -27.59 -14.46
CA ASN A 277 -0.71 -28.75 -14.73
C ASN A 277 -0.02 -30.07 -14.35
N ALA A 278 1.30 -30.17 -14.53
CA ALA A 278 2.06 -31.32 -14.05
C ALA A 278 2.10 -31.42 -12.53
N ALA A 279 2.22 -30.28 -11.83
CA ALA A 279 2.14 -30.21 -10.37
C ALA A 279 0.75 -30.64 -9.85
N LEU A 280 -0.33 -30.12 -10.43
CA LEU A 280 -1.71 -30.49 -10.08
C LEU A 280 -2.02 -31.96 -10.41
N GLY A 281 -1.31 -32.58 -11.35
CA GLY A 281 -1.43 -34.00 -11.66
C GLY A 281 -0.77 -34.95 -10.64
N VAL A 282 -0.03 -34.42 -9.65
CA VAL A 282 0.53 -35.24 -8.56
C VAL A 282 -0.59 -35.64 -7.60
N ALA A 283 -0.59 -36.89 -7.16
CA ALA A 283 -1.62 -37.40 -6.25
C ALA A 283 -1.79 -36.50 -5.01
N GLY A 284 -3.03 -36.04 -4.77
CA GLY A 284 -3.41 -35.18 -3.65
C GLY A 284 -3.10 -33.69 -3.86
N ALA A 285 -2.53 -33.28 -5.01
CA ALA A 285 -2.32 -31.88 -5.37
C ALA A 285 -3.59 -31.22 -5.93
N ASP A 286 -4.50 -32.02 -6.50
CA ASP A 286 -5.79 -31.61 -7.06
C ASP A 286 -6.94 -31.60 -6.03
N ASP A 287 -6.63 -31.86 -4.75
CA ASP A 287 -7.58 -31.70 -3.65
C ASP A 287 -8.06 -30.25 -3.56
N VAL A 288 -9.33 -30.07 -3.19
CA VAL A 288 -9.90 -28.73 -3.00
C VAL A 288 -9.19 -27.99 -1.87
N ASN A 289 -8.89 -26.71 -2.12
CA ASN A 289 -8.13 -25.81 -1.27
C ASN A 289 -6.69 -26.26 -0.97
N LYS A 290 -6.14 -27.19 -1.76
CA LYS A 290 -4.75 -27.60 -1.63
C LYS A 290 -3.83 -26.52 -2.17
N VAL A 291 -2.70 -26.31 -1.50
CA VAL A 291 -1.63 -25.42 -1.95
C VAL A 291 -0.42 -26.25 -2.38
N SER A 292 -0.08 -26.22 -3.67
CA SER A 292 1.14 -26.82 -4.20
C SER A 292 2.21 -25.75 -4.38
N TYR A 293 3.47 -26.06 -4.06
CA TYR A 293 4.58 -25.15 -4.33
C TYR A 293 5.79 -25.86 -4.94
N PHE A 294 6.47 -25.20 -5.88
CA PHE A 294 7.56 -25.78 -6.65
C PHE A 294 8.47 -24.74 -7.29
N THR A 295 9.70 -25.16 -7.63
CA THR A 295 10.66 -24.32 -8.35
C THR A 295 10.45 -24.45 -9.87
N TYR A 296 10.30 -23.33 -10.57
CA TYR A 296 10.30 -23.27 -12.03
C TYR A 296 11.03 -22.00 -12.49
N GLY A 297 11.99 -22.12 -13.41
CA GLY A 297 12.74 -20.95 -13.89
C GLY A 297 13.53 -20.19 -12.82
N ASN A 298 14.01 -20.87 -11.77
CA ASN A 298 14.70 -20.35 -10.57
C ASN A 298 13.81 -19.59 -9.57
N ASP A 299 12.51 -19.52 -9.79
CA ASP A 299 11.56 -18.91 -8.86
C ASP A 299 10.64 -19.98 -8.26
N THR A 300 10.04 -19.69 -7.12
CA THR A 300 9.00 -20.55 -6.55
C THR A 300 7.63 -20.09 -7.00
N TYR A 301 6.80 -21.03 -7.42
CA TYR A 301 5.39 -20.79 -7.70
C TYR A 301 4.55 -21.50 -6.64
N VAL A 302 3.59 -20.78 -6.07
CA VAL A 302 2.60 -21.26 -5.10
C VAL A 302 1.24 -21.25 -5.80
N VAL A 303 0.67 -22.44 -5.97
CA VAL A 303 -0.62 -22.68 -6.65
C VAL A 303 -1.62 -23.10 -5.60
N HIS A 304 -2.70 -22.34 -5.45
CA HIS A 304 -3.84 -22.73 -4.62
C HIS A 304 -4.98 -23.23 -5.52
N ASN A 305 -5.26 -24.53 -5.45
CA ASN A 305 -6.34 -25.17 -6.18
C ASN A 305 -7.67 -24.96 -5.46
N ALA A 306 -8.45 -23.98 -5.92
CA ALA A 306 -9.76 -23.70 -5.34
C ALA A 306 -10.87 -24.57 -5.97
N ALA A 307 -10.57 -25.24 -7.09
CA ALA A 307 -11.50 -26.10 -7.80
C ALA A 307 -11.52 -27.53 -7.22
N THR A 308 -12.66 -28.20 -7.30
CA THR A 308 -12.79 -29.59 -6.86
C THR A 308 -12.22 -30.55 -7.90
N GLY A 309 -11.11 -31.22 -7.59
CA GLY A 309 -10.58 -32.35 -8.37
C GLY A 309 -10.12 -32.01 -9.79
N SER A 310 -9.56 -30.81 -9.98
CA SER A 310 -9.01 -30.37 -11.27
C SER A 310 -7.50 -30.58 -11.32
N THR A 311 -7.04 -31.37 -12.29
CA THR A 311 -5.60 -31.53 -12.59
C THR A 311 -5.06 -30.47 -13.54
N THR A 312 -5.88 -29.46 -13.85
CA THR A 312 -5.53 -28.34 -14.73
C THR A 312 -5.86 -27.01 -14.08
N LEU A 313 -5.04 -26.00 -14.36
CA LEU A 313 -5.27 -24.65 -13.87
C LEU A 313 -6.59 -24.07 -14.42
N THR A 314 -7.37 -23.45 -13.53
CA THR A 314 -8.67 -22.86 -13.82
C THR A 314 -8.72 -21.39 -13.42
N ALA A 315 -9.77 -20.68 -13.84
CA ALA A 315 -10.02 -19.30 -13.43
C ALA A 315 -10.44 -19.15 -11.96
N ASN A 316 -10.62 -20.25 -11.22
CA ASN A 316 -10.91 -20.22 -9.78
C ASN A 316 -9.64 -20.27 -8.93
N ASP A 317 -8.54 -20.74 -9.51
CA ASP A 317 -7.30 -20.98 -8.79
C ASP A 317 -6.53 -19.68 -8.56
N HIS A 318 -5.55 -19.74 -7.67
CA HIS A 318 -4.65 -18.63 -7.41
C HIS A 318 -3.22 -19.05 -7.72
N LEU A 319 -2.45 -18.09 -8.22
CA LEU A 319 -1.05 -18.27 -8.56
C LEU A 319 -0.28 -17.10 -7.96
N VAL A 320 0.74 -17.42 -7.18
CA VAL A 320 1.69 -16.47 -6.60
C VAL A 320 3.10 -16.90 -6.95
N LYS A 321 3.91 -15.96 -7.42
CA LYS A 321 5.33 -16.16 -7.68
C LYS A 321 6.13 -15.55 -6.53
N LEU A 322 7.05 -16.32 -5.94
CA LEU A 322 8.08 -15.85 -5.03
C LEU A 322 9.38 -15.73 -5.82
N ALA A 323 9.75 -14.51 -6.18
CA ALA A 323 10.87 -14.27 -7.07
C ALA A 323 12.21 -14.47 -6.34
N GLY A 324 13.17 -15.11 -7.01
CA GLY A 324 14.52 -15.32 -6.47
C GLY A 324 14.65 -16.34 -5.34
N VAL A 325 13.56 -17.02 -4.96
CA VAL A 325 13.55 -18.03 -3.90
C VAL A 325 13.23 -19.40 -4.51
N ARG A 326 13.98 -20.44 -4.13
CA ARG A 326 13.68 -21.82 -4.53
C ARG A 326 12.79 -22.52 -3.50
N ALA A 327 11.97 -23.46 -3.95
CA ALA A 327 11.08 -24.22 -3.06
C ALA A 327 11.86 -25.12 -2.08
N ASP A 328 13.14 -25.39 -2.37
CA ASP A 328 14.08 -26.08 -1.46
C ASP A 328 14.51 -25.24 -0.28
N ASP A 329 14.49 -23.91 -0.42
CA ASP A 329 14.96 -22.98 0.59
C ASP A 329 13.81 -22.47 1.49
N ILE A 330 12.57 -22.91 1.23
CA ILE A 330 11.37 -22.49 1.95
C ILE A 330 10.97 -23.55 3.00
N ILE A 331 10.82 -23.11 4.25
CA ILE A 331 10.13 -23.89 5.29
C ILE A 331 8.68 -23.41 5.34
N ALA A 332 7.79 -24.14 4.69
CA ALA A 332 6.38 -23.77 4.61
C ALA A 332 5.52 -24.48 5.68
N THR A 333 4.59 -23.74 6.26
CA THR A 333 3.45 -24.28 7.02
C THR A 333 2.14 -23.74 6.45
N TYR A 334 1.02 -24.19 7.00
CA TYR A 334 -0.30 -23.65 6.65
C TYR A 334 -1.17 -23.53 7.89
N ASP A 335 -2.13 -22.60 7.83
CA ASP A 335 -3.15 -22.42 8.85
C ASP A 335 -4.54 -22.54 8.21
N THR A 336 -5.30 -23.55 8.61
CA THR A 336 -6.66 -23.80 8.10
C THR A 336 -7.69 -22.81 8.62
N THR A 337 -7.43 -22.18 9.78
CA THR A 337 -8.31 -21.18 10.41
C THR A 337 -8.10 -19.82 9.75
N GLN A 338 -6.84 -19.45 9.49
CA GLN A 338 -6.51 -18.19 8.82
C GLN A 338 -6.57 -18.28 7.29
N GLY A 339 -6.50 -19.50 6.74
CA GLY A 339 -6.49 -19.74 5.31
C GLY A 339 -5.18 -19.32 4.64
N THR A 340 -4.05 -19.60 5.30
CA THR A 340 -2.74 -19.08 4.88
C THR A 340 -1.73 -20.17 4.57
N PHE A 341 -0.84 -19.86 3.62
CA PHE A 341 0.47 -20.48 3.45
C PHE A 341 1.50 -19.58 4.13
N ASN A 342 2.28 -20.11 5.08
CA ASN A 342 3.23 -19.32 5.88
C ASN A 342 4.66 -19.74 5.56
N ILE A 343 5.54 -18.76 5.38
CA ILE A 343 6.97 -18.93 5.17
C ILE A 343 7.66 -18.76 6.53
N ASN A 344 8.48 -19.74 6.94
CA ASN A 344 9.13 -19.80 8.25
C ASN A 344 10.65 -19.90 8.09
#